data_AF-A0A0Q5VNC4-F1
#
_entry.id   AF-A0A0Q5VNC4-F1
#
_cell.length_a   1.000
_cell.length_b   1.000
_cell.length_c   1.000
_cell.angle_alpha   90.00
_cell.angle_beta   90.00
_cell.angle_gamma   90.00
#
_symmetry.space_group_name_H-M   'P 1'
#
loop_
_entity.id
_entity.type
_entity.pdbx_description
1 polymer ?
#
loop_
_entity_poly.entity_id
_entity_poly.type
_entity_poly.pdbx_seq_one_letter_code
_entity_poly.pdbx_strand_id
1 'polypeptide(L)' 'MVQPSRQQILRLYKHLIRYGNHLKLTDKNYFLGRVRHEFRDNRSLTNPVEVEFSFKRGETLLKKGRIL' A
#
# COMPACT_ATOMS: atom_id res chain seq x y z
N MET A 1 -8.86 5.74 17.46
CA MET A 1 -7.94 5.39 16.37
C MET A 1 -8.31 4.00 15.88
N VAL A 2 -8.68 3.84 14.62
CA VAL A 2 -9.17 2.56 14.07
C VAL A 2 -8.02 1.89 13.37
N GLN A 3 -7.47 0.84 13.97
CA GLN A 3 -6.45 0.02 13.33
C GLN A 3 -7.06 -0.75 12.16
N PRO A 4 -6.42 -0.76 10.98
CA PRO A 4 -6.90 -1.53 9.85
C PRO A 4 -6.77 -3.04 10.14
N SER A 5 -7.80 -3.79 9.78
CA SER A 5 -7.77 -5.25 9.90
C SER A 5 -6.75 -5.85 8.92
N ARG A 6 -6.25 -7.05 9.23
CA ARG A 6 -5.38 -7.80 8.31
C ARG A 6 -5.96 -7.92 6.91
N GLN A 7 -7.28 -8.09 6.79
CA GLN A 7 -7.96 -8.17 5.51
C GLN A 7 -7.90 -6.85 4.74
N GLN A 8 -8.09 -5.71 5.42
CA GLN A 8 -7.97 -4.39 4.81
C GLN A 8 -6.54 -4.15 4.30
N ILE A 9 -5.52 -4.50 5.09
CA ILE A 9 -4.11 -4.39 4.71
C ILE A 9 -3.81 -5.23 3.45
N LEU A 10 -4.25 -6.49 3.42
CA LEU A 10 -4.05 -7.35 2.25
C LEU A 10 -4.81 -6.87 1.02
N ARG A 11 -6.00 -6.28 1.20
CA ARG A 11 -6.76 -5.66 0.11
C ARG A 11 -6.01 -4.45 -0.46
N LEU A 12 -5.48 -3.59 0.40
CA LEU A 12 -4.67 -2.45 0.00
C LEU A 12 -3.45 -2.89 -0.81
N TYR A 13 -2.72 -3.91 -0.35
CA TYR A 13 -1.61 -4.49 -1.10
C TYR A 13 -2.03 -4.92 -2.51
N LYS A 14 -3.12 -5.69 -2.64
CA LYS A 14 -3.64 -6.14 -3.94
C LYS A 14 -4.02 -4.96 -4.85
N HIS A 15 -4.64 -3.92 -4.30
CA HIS A 15 -5.00 -2.74 -5.07
C HIS A 15 -3.75 -1.98 -5.56
N LEU A 16 -2.72 -1.83 -4.74
CA LEU A 16 -1.45 -1.21 -5.13
C LEU A 16 -0.75 -2.00 -6.24
N ILE A 17 -0.71 -3.33 -6.15
CA ILE A 17 -0.15 -4.18 -7.20
C ILE A 17 -0.92 -4.01 -8.51
N ARG A 18 -2.26 -4.03 -8.46
CA ARG A 18 -3.10 -3.78 -9.64
C ARG A 18 -2.82 -2.40 -10.24
N TYR A 19 -2.81 -1.35 -9.41
CA TYR A 19 -2.46 0.00 -9.86
C TYR A 19 -1.10 0.03 -10.58
N GLY A 20 -0.07 -0.54 -9.95
CA GLY A 20 1.27 -0.62 -10.51
C GLY A 20 1.31 -1.26 -11.89
N ASN A 21 0.51 -2.30 -12.13
CA ASN A 21 0.42 -2.95 -13.44
C ASN A 21 -0.20 -2.04 -14.53
N HIS A 22 -1.06 -1.10 -14.14
CA HIS A 22 -1.72 -0.15 -15.04
C HIS A 22 -0.92 1.15 -15.26
N LEU A 23 0.21 1.36 -14.57
CA LEU A 23 1.07 2.53 -14.79
C LEU A 23 1.58 2.57 -16.23
N LYS A 24 1.45 3.71 -16.92
CA LYS A 24 1.93 3.88 -18.30
C LYS A 24 3.21 4.69 -18.40
N LEU A 25 3.40 5.63 -17.48
CA LEU A 25 4.46 6.65 -17.54
C LEU A 25 5.55 6.46 -16.47
N THR A 26 5.46 5.40 -15.67
CA THR A 26 6.38 5.10 -14.58
C THR A 26 6.92 3.69 -14.74
N ASP A 27 8.17 3.45 -14.32
CA ASP A 27 8.73 2.11 -14.24
C ASP A 27 7.89 1.23 -13.29
N LYS A 28 7.19 0.26 -13.88
CA LYS A 28 6.33 -0.69 -13.16
C LYS A 28 7.14 -1.55 -12.21
N ASN A 29 8.32 -2.01 -12.62
CA ASN A 29 9.15 -2.90 -11.82
C ASN A 29 9.67 -2.18 -10.59
N TYR A 30 10.11 -0.93 -10.76
CA TYR A 30 10.50 -0.08 -9.65
C TYR A 30 9.33 0.13 -8.67
N PHE A 31 8.15 0.53 -9.16
CA PHE A 31 6.98 0.76 -8.31
C PHE A 31 6.58 -0.51 -7.54
N LEU A 32 6.42 -1.64 -8.24
CA LEU A 32 6.05 -2.92 -7.62
C LEU A 32 7.11 -3.41 -6.63
N GLY A 33 8.40 -3.22 -6.95
CA GLY A 33 9.51 -3.52 -6.06
C GLY A 33 9.44 -2.70 -4.77
N ARG A 34 9.20 -1.38 -4.88
CA ARG A 34 9.05 -0.48 -3.73
C ARG A 34 7.88 -0.88 -2.84
N VAL A 35 6.71 -1.19 -3.43
CA VAL A 35 5.53 -1.64 -2.68
C VAL A 35 5.81 -2.94 -1.94
N ARG A 36 6.40 -3.95 -2.61
CA ARG A 36 6.73 -5.23 -1.96
C ARG A 36 7.71 -5.06 -0.81
N HIS A 37 8.71 -4.20 -1.00
CA HIS A 37 9.72 -3.90 0.00
C HIS A 37 9.10 -3.24 1.24
N GLU A 38 8.31 -2.17 1.08
CA GLU A 38 7.66 -1.52 2.23
C GLU A 38 6.74 -2.48 3.02
N PHE A 39 5.96 -3.32 2.34
CA PHE A 39 5.10 -4.30 3.03
C PHE A 39 5.90 -5.41 3.72
N ARG A 40 7.07 -5.77 3.19
CA ARG A 40 7.95 -6.76 3.81
C ARG A 40 8.64 -6.20 5.04
N ASP A 41 9.14 -4.97 4.97
CA ASP A 41 9.86 -4.33 6.06
C ASP A 41 8.91 -3.98 7.21
N ASN A 42 7.68 -3.58 6.90
CA ASN A 42 6.63 -3.31 7.90
C ASN A 42 5.89 -4.57 8.36
N ARG A 43 6.34 -5.78 8.00
CA ARG A 43 5.62 -7.03 8.33
C ARG A 43 5.53 -7.30 9.83
N SER A 44 6.56 -6.91 10.58
CA SER A 44 6.64 -7.03 12.03
C SER A 44 6.23 -5.74 12.76
N LEU A 45 5.69 -4.76 12.03
CA LEU A 45 5.25 -3.50 12.62
C LEU A 45 4.02 -3.75 13.50
N THR A 46 4.18 -3.55 14.81
CA THR A 46 3.12 -3.75 15.81
C THR A 46 2.58 -2.44 16.38
N ASN A 47 3.27 -1.32 16.17
CA ASN A 47 2.84 0.00 16.65
C ASN A 47 1.55 0.43 15.92
N PRO A 48 0.41 0.56 16.63
CA PRO A 48 -0.88 0.93 16.03
C PRO A 48 -0.86 2.22 15.22
N VAL A 49 -0.10 3.21 15.69
CA VAL A 49 -0.03 4.54 15.06
C VAL A 49 0.71 4.46 13.73
N GLU A 50 1.80 3.72 13.69
CA GLU A 50 2.61 3.54 12.47
C GLU A 50 1.90 2.66 11.44
N VAL A 51 1.16 1.64 11.90
CA VAL A 51 0.31 0.80 11.04
C VAL A 51 -0.78 1.66 10.39
N GLU A 52 -1.49 2.47 11.19
CA GLU A 52 -2.54 3.36 10.68
C GLU A 52 -1.98 4.39 9.70
N PHE A 53 -0.83 4.99 10.02
CA PHE A 53 -0.16 5.95 9.14
C PHE A 53 0.22 5.32 7.80
N SER A 54 0.88 4.17 7.83
CA SER A 54 1.32 3.45 6.62
C SER A 54 0.14 3.02 5.76
N PHE A 55 -0.94 2.55 6.41
CA PHE A 55 -2.18 2.19 5.72
C PHE A 55 -2.82 3.39 5.02
N LYS A 56 -3.01 4.51 5.74
CA LYS A 56 -3.56 5.76 5.18
C LYS A 56 -2.72 6.32 4.04
N ARG A 57 -1.39 6.21 4.14
CA ARG A 57 -0.46 6.61 3.07
C ARG A 57 -0.72 5.82 1.79
N GLY A 58 -0.85 4.50 1.90
CA GLY A 58 -1.17 3.64 0.74
C GLY A 58 -2.55 3.93 0.14
N GLU A 59 -3.58 4.13 0.97
CA GLU A 59 -4.91 4.51 0.49
C GLU A 59 -4.90 5.86 -0.23
N THR A 60 -4.16 6.84 0.30
CA THR A 60 -4.04 8.17 -0.29
C THR A 60 -3.41 8.12 -1.68
N LEU A 61 -2.41 7.25 -1.88
CA LEU A 61 -1.79 7.03 -3.18
C LEU A 61 -2.82 6.52 -4.20
N LEU A 62 -3.65 5.54 -3.82
CA LEU A 62 -4.70 5.02 -4.68
C LEU A 62 -5.82 6.03 -4.95
N LYS A 63 -6.24 6.83 -3.95
CA LYS A 63 -7.22 7.90 -4.12
C LYS A 63 -6.73 8.97 -5.09
N LYS A 64 -5.47 9.41 -4.95
CA LYS A 64 -4.84 10.36 -5.90
C LYS A 64 -4.70 9.76 -7.31
N GLY A 65 -4.47 8.45 -7.39
CA GLY A 65 -4.52 7.70 -8.65
C GLY A 65 -5.93 7.47 -9.21
N ARG A 66 -7.00 7.89 -8.51
CA ARG A 66 -8.42 7.68 -8.83
C ARG A 66 -8.83 6.19 -8.94
N ILE A 67 -8.29 5.35 -8.07
CA ILE A 67 -8.54 3.88 -8.09
C ILE A 67 -9.43 3.43 -6.92
N LEU A 68 -9.65 4.31 -5.95
CA LEU A 68 -10.53 4.14 -4.80
C LEU A 68 -11.55 5.28 -4.75
#